data_AF-A0A929NQG1-F1
#
_entry.id   AF-A0A929NQG1-F1
#
_cell.length_a   1.000
_cell.length_b   1.000
_cell.length_c   1.000
_cell.angle_alpha   90.00
_cell.angle_beta   90.00
_cell.angle_gamma   90.00
#
_symmetry.space_group_name_H-M   'P 1'
#
loop_
_entity.id
_entity.type
_entity.pdbx_description
1 polymer ?
#
loop_
_entity_poly.entity_id
_entity_poly.type
_entity_poly.pdbx_seq_one_letter_code
_entity_poly.pdbx_strand_id
1 'polypeptide(L)'
;MEFDPGLFVDLFARMIGFWWVILPAIFLGLIVGAIPGFSAANTIIILLPLTLSMDPETGLVFMVAIYASSRMGAGIPAILVNIPGTAGAAATPLDGYPMTKQGRSHQALSISFVSSVAGGLLTTVVALLAMPWLSQVAYYLHSVEMIVVMLFGISLIASIAARDTLKGLIAGFFGLMLGSIGADVVYATPRGTMGFLELYDGVPLIPALVGLFAVSEAFVVIERRSIISEEGQKLMEEAGWAETWEGVKLASAKWWHITWTSMIGLVIGVVPGAGASIASFVAYQQSRTYSKTPELYGTGHVEGLVAPESANNGVTSGTLIPLLVIGIPGGATAA
;
A
#
# COMPACT_ATOMS: atom_id res chain seq x y z
N MET A 1 -6.58 31.37 3.22
CA MET A 1 -6.22 31.49 1.80
C MET A 1 -7.43 31.04 0.99
N GLU A 2 -7.94 31.89 0.11
CA GLU A 2 -8.96 31.47 -0.87
C GLU A 2 -8.33 30.47 -1.85
N PHE A 3 -9.07 29.42 -2.20
CA PHE A 3 -8.63 28.45 -3.21
C PHE A 3 -8.54 29.18 -4.56
N ASP A 4 -7.32 29.34 -5.09
CA ASP A 4 -7.08 29.91 -6.42
C ASP A 4 -7.00 28.78 -7.46
N PRO A 5 -8.04 28.61 -8.30
CA PRO A 5 -8.03 27.59 -9.34
C PRO A 5 -6.93 27.81 -10.38
N GLY A 6 -6.51 29.06 -10.61
CA GLY A 6 -5.45 29.41 -11.56
C GLY A 6 -4.10 28.87 -11.11
N LEU A 7 -3.75 29.12 -9.84
CA LEU A 7 -2.56 28.56 -9.22
C LEU A 7 -2.54 27.02 -9.30
N PHE A 8 -3.69 26.38 -9.08
CA PHE A 8 -3.78 24.92 -9.17
C PHE A 8 -3.50 24.39 -10.57
N VAL A 9 -4.07 25.02 -11.60
CA VAL A 9 -3.86 24.65 -13.00
C VAL A 9 -2.40 24.89 -13.40
N ASP A 10 -1.80 26.00 -12.98
CA ASP A 10 -0.40 26.31 -13.26
C ASP A 10 0.56 25.31 -12.60
N LEU A 11 0.31 24.95 -11.33
CA LEU A 11 1.09 23.91 -10.64
C LEU A 11 0.94 22.56 -11.33
N PHE A 12 -0.29 22.19 -11.74
CA PHE A 12 -0.52 20.94 -12.46
C PHE A 12 0.21 20.89 -13.81
N ALA A 13 0.14 21.98 -14.59
CA ALA A 13 0.86 22.11 -15.85
C ALA A 13 2.39 22.05 -15.65
N ARG A 14 2.89 22.69 -14.59
CA ARG A 14 4.31 22.63 -14.21
C ARG A 14 4.74 21.21 -13.83
N MET A 15 3.90 20.48 -13.10
CA MET A 15 4.16 19.07 -12.75
C MET A 15 4.27 18.16 -13.98
N ILE A 16 3.45 18.39 -15.02
CA ILE A 16 3.55 17.65 -16.30
C ILE A 16 4.92 17.89 -16.97
N GLY A 17 5.53 19.08 -16.77
CA GLY A 17 6.86 19.40 -17.27
C GLY A 17 7.98 18.48 -16.76
N PHE A 18 7.77 17.79 -15.63
CA PHE A 18 8.72 16.85 -15.04
C PHE A 18 8.59 15.42 -15.58
N TRP A 19 7.95 15.21 -16.73
CA TRP A 19 7.78 13.88 -17.35
C TRP A 19 9.10 13.09 -17.49
N TRP A 20 10.22 13.79 -17.71
CA TRP A 20 11.56 13.19 -17.84
C TRP A 20 12.08 12.59 -16.52
N VAL A 21 11.56 13.03 -15.37
CA VAL A 21 11.80 12.45 -14.04
C VAL A 21 10.74 11.42 -13.70
N ILE A 22 9.47 11.74 -13.98
CA ILE A 22 8.32 10.94 -13.61
C ILE A 22 8.37 9.57 -14.30
N LEU A 23 8.68 9.50 -15.59
CA LEU A 23 8.69 8.23 -16.32
C LEU A 23 9.79 7.27 -15.81
N PRO A 24 11.07 7.67 -15.65
CA PRO A 24 12.08 6.82 -15.02
C PRO A 24 11.75 6.45 -13.58
N ALA A 25 11.20 7.38 -12.79
CA ALA A 25 10.79 7.13 -11.41
C ALA A 25 9.69 6.06 -11.33
N ILE A 26 8.68 6.14 -12.21
CA ILE A 26 7.61 5.13 -12.29
C ILE A 26 8.18 3.77 -12.67
N PHE A 27 9.07 3.72 -13.66
CA PHE A 27 9.69 2.47 -14.10
C PHE A 27 10.51 1.83 -12.97
N LEU A 28 11.35 2.62 -12.30
CA LEU A 28 12.15 2.18 -11.18
C LEU A 28 11.25 1.71 -10.02
N GLY A 29 10.24 2.50 -9.68
CA GLY A 29 9.29 2.14 -8.61
C GLY A 29 8.55 0.85 -8.92
N LEU A 30 8.10 0.64 -10.17
CA LEU A 30 7.48 -0.62 -10.59
C LEU A 30 8.41 -1.84 -10.39
N ILE A 31 9.67 -1.73 -10.78
CA ILE A 31 10.67 -2.80 -10.59
C ILE A 31 10.87 -3.07 -9.09
N VAL A 32 11.12 -2.00 -8.33
CA VAL A 32 11.32 -2.05 -6.88
C VAL A 32 10.14 -2.71 -6.20
N GLY A 33 8.92 -2.28 -6.52
CA GLY A 33 7.70 -2.83 -5.97
C GLY A 33 7.51 -4.30 -6.30
N ALA A 34 7.95 -4.72 -7.49
CA ALA A 34 7.85 -6.12 -7.92
C ALA A 34 8.84 -7.05 -7.20
N ILE A 35 9.86 -6.51 -6.49
CA ILE A 35 10.81 -7.31 -5.71
C ILE A 35 10.21 -7.58 -4.32
N PRO A 36 9.90 -8.84 -3.97
CA PRO A 36 9.39 -9.20 -2.65
C PRO A 36 10.31 -8.72 -1.52
N GLY A 37 9.73 -7.98 -0.57
CA GLY A 37 10.49 -7.49 0.58
C GLY A 37 11.29 -6.23 0.34
N PHE A 38 11.20 -5.65 -0.86
CA PHE A 38 11.85 -4.41 -1.18
C PHE A 38 10.81 -3.28 -1.22
N SER A 39 10.70 -2.54 -0.12
CA SER A 39 9.68 -1.49 0.00
C SER A 39 10.09 -0.16 -0.63
N ALA A 40 9.09 0.66 -0.93
CA ALA A 40 9.28 2.06 -1.33
C ALA A 40 10.17 2.84 -0.33
N ALA A 41 10.05 2.58 0.97
CA ALA A 41 10.86 3.25 2.00
C ALA A 41 12.35 2.95 1.83
N ASN A 42 12.73 1.68 1.65
CA ASN A 42 14.12 1.29 1.44
C ASN A 42 14.71 1.94 0.17
N THR A 43 13.91 2.03 -0.89
CA THR A 43 14.32 2.66 -2.15
C THR A 43 14.55 4.15 -2.00
N ILE A 44 13.62 4.84 -1.34
CA ILE A 44 13.73 6.26 -1.00
C ILE A 44 15.01 6.52 -0.20
N ILE A 45 15.31 5.71 0.83
CA ILE A 45 16.52 5.85 1.65
C ILE A 45 17.79 5.69 0.81
N ILE A 46 17.86 4.67 -0.05
CA ILE A 46 19.01 4.39 -0.91
C ILE A 46 19.23 5.53 -1.91
N LEU A 47 18.15 6.11 -2.43
CA LEU A 47 18.19 7.19 -3.42
C LEU A 47 18.29 8.58 -2.80
N LEU A 48 18.20 8.71 -1.47
CA LEU A 48 18.26 9.99 -0.78
C LEU A 48 19.51 10.81 -1.16
N PRO A 49 20.74 10.24 -1.20
CA PRO A 49 21.93 10.98 -1.61
C PRO A 49 21.83 11.56 -3.03
N LEU A 50 21.17 10.84 -3.95
CA LEU A 50 20.93 11.32 -5.30
C LEU A 50 19.92 12.48 -5.29
N THR A 51 18.83 12.34 -4.55
CA THR A 51 17.80 13.40 -4.46
C THR A 51 18.32 14.69 -3.81
N LEU A 52 19.28 14.59 -2.88
CA LEU A 52 19.93 15.75 -2.27
C LEU A 52 20.83 16.53 -3.25
N SER A 53 21.25 15.91 -4.36
CA SER A 53 22.00 16.57 -5.43
C SER A 53 21.11 17.25 -6.47
N MET A 54 19.80 17.01 -6.43
CA MET A 54 18.81 17.59 -7.34
C MET A 54 18.21 18.88 -6.76
N ASP A 55 17.62 19.70 -7.62
CA ASP A 55 16.75 20.78 -7.16
C ASP A 55 15.61 20.20 -6.29
N PRO A 56 15.24 20.84 -5.17
CA PRO A 56 14.27 20.28 -4.21
C PRO A 56 12.93 19.87 -4.84
N GLU A 57 12.44 20.63 -5.81
CA GLU A 57 11.21 20.32 -6.54
C GLU A 57 11.34 19.01 -7.34
N THR A 58 12.42 18.88 -8.11
CA THR A 58 12.76 17.69 -8.89
C THR A 58 12.91 16.46 -8.00
N GLY A 59 13.60 16.61 -6.86
CA GLY A 59 13.77 15.55 -5.87
C GLY A 59 12.45 15.06 -5.28
N LEU A 60 11.55 15.98 -4.89
CA LEU A 60 10.24 15.63 -4.36
C LEU A 60 9.36 14.91 -5.40
N VAL A 61 9.35 15.40 -6.65
CA VAL A 61 8.61 14.75 -7.74
C VAL A 61 9.12 13.32 -7.97
N PHE A 62 10.44 13.14 -7.98
CA PHE A 62 11.06 11.82 -8.12
C PHE A 62 10.64 10.86 -7.01
N MET A 63 10.72 11.30 -5.74
CA MET A 63 10.39 10.46 -4.59
C MET A 63 8.90 10.08 -4.53
N VAL A 64 8.00 11.03 -4.81
CA VAL A 64 6.55 10.76 -4.84
C VAL A 64 6.19 9.83 -6.00
N ALA A 65 6.80 10.00 -7.17
CA ALA A 65 6.59 9.12 -8.31
C ALA A 65 7.05 7.67 -8.01
N ILE A 66 8.22 7.49 -7.39
CA ILE A 66 8.67 6.17 -6.91
C ILE A 66 7.72 5.60 -5.87
N TYR A 67 7.29 6.43 -4.91
CA TYR A 67 6.41 5.99 -3.83
C TYR A 67 5.09 5.41 -4.38
N ALA A 68 4.40 6.17 -5.24
CA ALA A 68 3.13 5.75 -5.83
C ALA A 68 3.27 4.52 -6.75
N SER A 69 4.30 4.50 -7.61
CA SER A 69 4.51 3.40 -8.57
C SER A 69 5.01 2.11 -7.92
N SER A 70 5.80 2.19 -6.85
CA SER A 70 6.23 1.02 -6.08
C SER A 70 5.07 0.29 -5.43
N ARG A 71 4.06 1.01 -4.95
CA ARG A 71 2.84 0.40 -4.41
C ARG A 71 2.04 -0.35 -5.48
N MET A 72 1.99 0.20 -6.70
CA MET A 72 1.39 -0.48 -7.84
C MET A 72 2.20 -1.71 -8.28
N GLY A 73 3.53 -1.61 -8.34
CA GLY A 73 4.41 -2.72 -8.70
C GLY A 73 4.31 -3.91 -7.75
N ALA A 74 4.00 -3.66 -6.47
CA ALA A 74 3.85 -4.70 -5.45
C ALA A 74 2.70 -5.68 -5.70
N GLY A 75 1.70 -5.29 -6.50
CA GLY A 75 0.60 -6.17 -6.91
C GLY A 75 1.03 -7.25 -7.89
N ILE A 76 2.08 -7.03 -8.68
CA ILE A 76 2.56 -7.98 -9.70
C ILE A 76 2.96 -9.33 -9.08
N PRO A 77 3.92 -9.40 -8.14
CA PRO A 77 4.31 -10.67 -7.53
C PRO A 77 3.21 -11.24 -6.62
N ALA A 78 2.36 -10.39 -6.03
CA ALA A 78 1.19 -10.82 -5.25
C ALA A 78 0.21 -11.63 -6.10
N ILE A 79 -0.11 -11.14 -7.30
CA ILE A 79 -1.09 -11.74 -8.21
C ILE A 79 -0.51 -12.98 -8.89
N LEU A 80 0.73 -12.93 -9.34
CA LEU A 80 1.29 -13.99 -10.18
C LEU A 80 1.82 -15.18 -9.38
N VAL A 81 2.46 -14.92 -8.23
CA VAL A 81 3.20 -15.95 -7.49
C VAL A 81 2.83 -16.03 -6.02
N ASN A 82 1.77 -15.35 -5.58
CA ASN A 82 1.30 -15.33 -4.18
C ASN A 82 2.30 -14.73 -3.18
N ILE A 83 3.24 -13.92 -3.65
CA ILE A 83 4.28 -13.30 -2.80
C ILE A 83 4.13 -11.79 -2.90
N PRO A 84 3.58 -11.10 -1.89
CA PRO A 84 3.38 -9.66 -1.97
C PRO A 84 4.71 -8.90 -2.00
N GLY A 85 4.82 -7.93 -2.90
CA GLY A 85 6.02 -7.08 -3.02
C GLY A 85 6.26 -6.22 -1.78
N THR A 86 5.16 -5.73 -1.19
CA THR A 86 5.16 -4.88 0.00
C THR A 86 4.04 -5.29 0.96
N ALA A 87 4.12 -4.86 2.22
CA ALA A 87 3.10 -5.14 3.22
C ALA A 87 1.69 -4.62 2.83
N GLY A 88 1.61 -3.55 2.03
CA GLY A 88 0.34 -3.02 1.52
C GLY A 88 -0.36 -3.97 0.53
N ALA A 89 0.41 -4.77 -0.22
CA ALA A 89 -0.12 -5.73 -1.17
C ALA A 89 -0.48 -7.09 -0.52
N ALA A 90 -0.43 -7.22 0.82
CA ALA A 90 -0.64 -8.49 1.50
C ALA A 90 -2.08 -9.04 1.39
N ALA A 91 -3.07 -8.17 1.14
CA ALA A 91 -4.46 -8.57 0.89
C ALA A 91 -4.75 -8.87 -0.58
N THR A 92 -3.95 -8.33 -1.51
CA THR A 92 -4.04 -8.54 -2.96
C THR A 92 -4.01 -10.01 -3.39
N PRO A 93 -3.13 -10.90 -2.86
CA PRO A 93 -3.09 -12.30 -3.28
C PRO A 93 -4.37 -13.07 -2.95
N LEU A 94 -5.17 -12.63 -1.97
CA LEU A 94 -6.37 -13.35 -1.53
C LEU A 94 -7.33 -13.64 -2.70
N ASP A 95 -7.47 -12.70 -3.63
CA ASP A 95 -8.26 -12.87 -4.85
C ASP A 95 -7.43 -12.79 -6.13
N GLY A 96 -6.32 -12.03 -6.14
CA GLY A 96 -5.45 -11.92 -7.31
C GLY A 96 -4.80 -13.24 -7.72
N TYR A 97 -4.29 -14.01 -6.75
CA TYR A 97 -3.61 -15.28 -7.04
C TYR A 97 -4.56 -16.40 -7.47
N PRO A 98 -5.77 -16.57 -6.87
CA PRO A 98 -6.79 -17.46 -7.43
C PRO A 98 -7.18 -17.12 -8.87
N MET A 99 -7.27 -15.84 -9.26
CA MET A 99 -7.50 -15.47 -10.66
C MET A 99 -6.37 -15.96 -11.57
N THR A 100 -5.12 -15.83 -11.15
CA THR A 100 -3.97 -16.37 -11.90
C THR A 100 -4.02 -17.90 -12.02
N LYS A 101 -4.42 -18.62 -10.95
CA LYS A 101 -4.61 -20.09 -11.00
C LYS A 101 -5.68 -20.53 -11.99
N GLN A 102 -6.67 -19.66 -12.24
CA GLN A 102 -7.73 -19.84 -13.24
C GLN A 102 -7.30 -19.43 -14.66
N GLY A 103 -6.04 -19.05 -14.89
CA GLY A 103 -5.57 -18.56 -16.19
C GLY A 103 -5.91 -17.09 -16.48
N ARG A 104 -6.49 -16.37 -15.51
CA ARG A 104 -6.93 -14.97 -15.66
C ARG A 104 -5.87 -13.96 -15.18
N SER A 105 -4.59 -14.28 -15.33
CA SER A 105 -3.47 -13.47 -14.84
C SER A 105 -3.43 -12.07 -15.48
N HIS A 106 -3.57 -11.97 -16.81
CA HIS A 106 -3.61 -10.70 -17.53
C HIS A 106 -4.76 -9.80 -17.07
N GLN A 107 -5.94 -10.39 -16.87
CA GLN A 107 -7.12 -9.69 -16.39
C GLN A 107 -6.94 -9.22 -14.94
N ALA A 108 -6.38 -10.07 -14.07
CA ALA A 108 -6.12 -9.72 -12.68
C ALA A 108 -5.11 -8.56 -12.57
N LEU A 109 -4.02 -8.63 -13.34
CA LEU A 109 -3.04 -7.55 -13.42
C LEU A 109 -3.72 -6.26 -13.88
N SER A 110 -4.45 -6.26 -15.00
CA SER A 110 -5.07 -5.02 -15.49
C SER A 110 -6.11 -4.44 -14.52
N ILE A 111 -6.86 -5.29 -13.80
CA ILE A 111 -7.73 -4.86 -12.70
C ILE A 111 -6.90 -4.17 -11.61
N SER A 112 -5.83 -4.79 -11.12
CA SER A 112 -4.98 -4.21 -10.07
C SER A 112 -4.39 -2.86 -10.49
N PHE A 113 -3.80 -2.77 -11.68
CA PHE A 113 -3.23 -1.52 -12.21
C PHE A 113 -4.28 -0.41 -12.30
N VAL A 114 -5.45 -0.67 -12.88
CA VAL A 114 -6.51 0.35 -13.00
C VAL A 114 -7.04 0.76 -11.63
N SER A 115 -7.29 -0.20 -10.73
CA SER A 115 -7.78 0.05 -9.37
C SER A 115 -6.81 0.90 -8.56
N SER A 116 -5.52 0.61 -8.68
CA SER A 116 -4.42 1.29 -7.99
C SER A 116 -4.21 2.70 -8.53
N VAL A 117 -4.17 2.90 -9.85
CA VAL A 117 -4.04 4.23 -10.48
C VAL A 117 -5.25 5.09 -10.17
N ALA A 118 -6.46 4.58 -10.39
CA ALA A 118 -7.68 5.34 -10.16
C ALA A 118 -7.87 5.68 -8.67
N GLY A 119 -7.56 4.74 -7.77
CA GLY A 119 -7.59 4.98 -6.33
C GLY A 119 -6.60 6.05 -5.90
N GLY A 120 -5.33 5.95 -6.31
CA GLY A 120 -4.30 6.92 -5.95
C GLY A 120 -4.52 8.31 -6.54
N LEU A 121 -5.01 8.40 -7.78
CA LEU A 121 -5.36 9.69 -8.41
C LEU A 121 -6.54 10.35 -7.68
N LEU A 122 -7.60 9.59 -7.39
CA LEU A 122 -8.78 10.10 -6.70
C LEU A 122 -8.41 10.63 -5.31
N THR A 123 -7.66 9.88 -4.51
CA THR A 123 -7.22 10.35 -3.18
C THR A 123 -6.29 11.53 -3.26
N THR A 124 -5.45 11.61 -4.29
CA THR A 124 -4.58 12.78 -4.52
C THR A 124 -5.40 14.03 -4.80
N VAL A 125 -6.40 13.94 -5.69
CA VAL A 125 -7.30 15.08 -5.98
C VAL A 125 -8.06 15.49 -4.71
N VAL A 126 -8.62 14.54 -3.97
CA VAL A 126 -9.33 14.83 -2.72
C VAL A 126 -8.40 15.46 -1.68
N ALA A 127 -7.17 14.94 -1.51
CA ALA A 127 -6.18 15.49 -0.60
C ALA A 127 -5.77 16.92 -0.98
N LEU A 128 -5.52 17.17 -2.26
CA LEU A 128 -5.15 18.49 -2.78
C LEU A 128 -6.27 19.50 -2.57
N LEU A 129 -7.52 19.11 -2.84
CA LEU A 129 -8.67 19.96 -2.55
C LEU A 129 -8.81 20.20 -1.04
N ALA A 130 -8.54 19.19 -0.20
CA ALA A 130 -8.64 19.30 1.25
C ALA A 130 -7.52 20.17 1.90
N MET A 131 -6.36 20.30 1.25
CA MET A 131 -5.17 20.95 1.81
C MET A 131 -5.38 22.39 2.34
N PRO A 132 -6.10 23.30 1.66
CA PRO A 132 -6.32 24.65 2.15
C PRO A 132 -7.09 24.73 3.48
N TRP A 133 -7.96 23.75 3.75
CA TRP A 133 -8.67 23.66 5.03
C TRP A 133 -7.81 22.98 6.09
N LEU A 134 -7.07 21.93 5.73
CA LEU A 134 -6.19 21.22 6.65
C LEU A 134 -5.02 22.08 7.13
N SER A 135 -4.47 22.95 6.28
CA SER A 135 -3.42 23.89 6.67
C SER A 135 -3.90 24.91 7.71
N GLN A 136 -5.20 25.22 7.76
CA GLN A 136 -5.75 26.08 8.81
C GLN A 136 -5.77 25.36 10.16
N VAL A 137 -6.08 24.06 10.16
CA VAL A 137 -6.07 23.22 11.37
C VAL A 137 -4.67 23.15 11.96
N ALA A 138 -3.62 23.16 11.13
CA ALA A 138 -2.23 23.16 11.58
C ALA A 138 -1.90 24.31 12.56
N TYR A 139 -2.47 25.50 12.37
CA TYR A 139 -2.23 26.64 13.26
C TYR A 139 -2.77 26.44 14.69
N TYR A 140 -3.74 25.53 14.85
CA TYR A 140 -4.35 25.24 16.15
C TYR A 140 -3.73 24.01 16.83
N LEU A 141 -2.96 23.20 16.10
CA LEU A 141 -2.35 21.98 16.62
C LEU A 141 -1.08 22.30 17.42
N HIS A 142 -1.20 22.32 18.74
CA HIS A 142 -0.07 22.43 19.67
C HIS A 142 0.24 21.06 20.29
N SER A 143 1.17 21.02 21.24
CA SER A 143 1.64 19.76 21.84
C SER A 143 0.54 18.90 22.46
N VAL A 144 -0.48 19.51 23.08
CA VAL A 144 -1.58 18.79 23.73
C VAL A 144 -2.50 18.16 22.69
N GLU A 145 -2.88 18.91 21.66
CA GLU A 145 -3.74 18.43 20.58
C GLU A 145 -3.04 17.33 19.78
N MET A 146 -1.73 17.45 19.55
CA MET A 146 -0.95 16.39 18.90
C MET A 146 -0.97 15.08 19.70
N ILE A 147 -0.89 15.13 21.03
CA ILE A 147 -1.04 13.92 21.87
C ILE A 147 -2.42 13.30 21.69
N VAL A 148 -3.48 14.11 21.68
CA VAL A 148 -4.85 13.62 21.47
C VAL A 148 -5.01 13.00 20.09
N VAL A 149 -4.45 13.62 19.04
CA VAL A 149 -4.48 13.08 17.67
C VAL A 149 -3.71 11.77 17.58
N MET A 150 -2.53 11.67 18.22
CA MET A 150 -1.77 10.42 18.28
C MET A 150 -2.53 9.31 19.03
N LEU A 151 -3.10 9.62 20.20
CA LEU A 151 -3.91 8.66 20.97
C LEU A 151 -5.16 8.23 20.20
N PHE A 152 -5.83 9.17 19.52
CA PHE A 152 -6.96 8.87 18.66
C PHE A 152 -6.54 7.93 17.52
N GLY A 153 -5.43 8.21 16.85
CA GLY A 153 -4.91 7.35 15.79
C GLY A 153 -4.60 5.92 16.26
N ILE A 154 -3.91 5.78 17.40
CA ILE A 154 -3.63 4.48 18.03
C ILE A 154 -4.95 3.74 18.38
N SER A 155 -5.93 4.45 18.95
CA SER A 155 -7.24 3.86 19.29
C SER A 155 -8.01 3.41 18.06
N LEU A 156 -7.93 4.16 16.96
CA LEU A 156 -8.60 3.86 15.70
C LEU A 156 -8.01 2.60 15.08
N ILE A 157 -6.67 2.48 15.06
CA ILE A 157 -5.95 1.27 14.64
C ILE A 157 -6.41 0.05 15.45
N ALA A 158 -6.48 0.16 16.77
CA ALA A 158 -6.92 -0.92 17.64
C ALA A 158 -8.37 -1.36 17.37
N SER A 159 -9.26 -0.41 17.07
CA SER A 159 -10.67 -0.69 16.79
C SER A 159 -10.90 -1.35 15.42
N ILE A 160 -10.14 -0.96 14.41
CA ILE A 160 -10.34 -1.37 13.02
C ILE A 160 -9.75 -2.78 12.74
N ALA A 161 -8.75 -3.22 13.50
CA ALA A 161 -8.05 -4.48 13.25
C ALA A 161 -8.81 -5.75 13.70
N ALA A 162 -9.86 -5.64 14.53
CA ALA A 162 -10.45 -6.79 15.22
C ALA A 162 -11.85 -7.18 14.72
N ARG A 163 -11.94 -8.27 13.95
CA ARG A 163 -13.21 -8.98 13.64
C ARG A 163 -13.56 -10.06 14.67
N ASP A 164 -12.55 -10.79 15.11
CA ASP A 164 -12.59 -11.75 16.21
C ASP A 164 -11.64 -11.18 17.26
N THR A 165 -12.20 -10.48 18.24
CA THR A 165 -11.44 -9.74 19.25
C THR A 165 -10.44 -10.64 19.96
N LEU A 166 -10.77 -11.91 20.19
CA LEU A 166 -9.87 -12.84 20.88
C LEU A 166 -8.67 -13.21 20.00
N LYS A 167 -8.89 -13.63 18.75
CA LYS A 167 -7.78 -13.96 17.83
C LYS A 167 -6.94 -12.74 17.48
N GLY A 168 -7.59 -11.59 17.31
CA GLY A 168 -6.93 -10.29 17.10
C GLY A 168 -6.09 -9.89 18.30
N LEU A 169 -6.58 -10.07 19.52
CA LEU A 169 -5.82 -9.81 20.75
C LEU A 169 -4.63 -10.76 20.91
N ILE A 170 -4.79 -12.05 20.62
CA ILE A 170 -3.69 -13.02 20.67
C ILE A 170 -2.62 -12.67 19.64
N ALA A 171 -3.01 -12.44 18.38
CA ALA A 171 -2.09 -12.06 17.31
C ALA A 171 -1.42 -10.71 17.59
N GLY A 172 -2.18 -9.74 18.13
CA GLY A 172 -1.68 -8.43 18.53
C GLY A 172 -0.69 -8.52 19.69
N PHE A 173 -0.98 -9.32 20.71
CA PHE A 173 -0.06 -9.56 21.83
C PHE A 173 1.23 -10.23 21.36
N PHE A 174 1.12 -11.23 20.47
CA PHE A 174 2.28 -11.87 19.88
C PHE A 174 3.10 -10.89 19.02
N GLY A 175 2.44 -10.04 18.22
CA GLY A 175 3.08 -8.98 17.46
C GLY A 175 3.79 -7.95 18.36
N LEU A 176 3.18 -7.57 19.49
CA LEU A 176 3.79 -6.70 20.49
C LEU A 176 5.01 -7.35 21.15
N MET A 177 4.96 -8.65 21.45
CA MET A 177 6.11 -9.39 21.96
C MET A 177 7.27 -9.37 20.95
N LEU A 178 7.00 -9.65 19.67
CA LEU A 178 8.03 -9.60 18.62
C LEU A 178 8.56 -8.18 18.40
N GLY A 179 7.69 -7.17 18.40
CA GLY A 179 8.09 -5.76 18.25
C GLY A 179 8.85 -5.20 19.46
N SER A 180 8.76 -5.86 20.62
CA SER A 180 9.54 -5.49 21.81
C SER A 180 10.98 -6.03 21.78
N ILE A 181 11.31 -6.89 20.81
CA ILE A 181 12.67 -7.38 20.59
C ILE A 181 13.49 -6.25 19.95
N GLY A 182 14.62 -5.91 20.57
CA GLY A 182 15.54 -4.87 20.08
C GLY A 182 16.11 -4.02 21.21
N ALA A 183 16.89 -3.01 20.83
CA ALA A 183 17.41 -2.02 21.76
C ALA A 183 16.31 -1.02 22.18
N ASP A 184 16.25 -0.73 23.48
CA ASP A 184 15.40 0.36 23.97
C ASP A 184 15.85 1.71 23.42
N VAL A 185 14.90 2.51 22.92
CA VAL A 185 15.18 3.80 22.28
C VAL A 185 15.78 4.85 23.22
N VAL A 186 15.58 4.72 24.54
CA VAL A 186 16.06 5.69 25.53
C VAL A 186 17.41 5.29 26.10
N TYR A 187 17.55 4.03 26.50
CA TYR A 187 18.72 3.53 27.23
C TYR A 187 19.62 2.60 26.40
N ALA A 188 19.28 2.33 25.14
CA ALA A 188 19.96 1.37 24.27
C ALA A 188 20.18 -0.01 24.92
N THR A 189 19.30 -0.39 25.85
CA THR A 189 19.40 -1.69 26.54
C THR A 189 18.72 -2.77 25.71
N PRO A 190 19.34 -3.95 25.52
CA PRO A 190 18.73 -5.01 24.73
C PRO A 190 17.53 -5.62 25.46
N ARG A 191 16.39 -5.69 24.77
CA ARG A 191 15.15 -6.32 25.24
C ARG A 191 14.82 -7.48 24.31
N GLY A 192 14.54 -8.65 24.87
CA GLY A 192 14.10 -9.81 24.07
C GLY A 192 15.12 -10.36 23.07
N THR A 193 16.38 -9.91 23.08
CA THR A 193 17.41 -10.33 22.11
C THR A 193 17.98 -11.73 22.37
N MET A 194 17.72 -12.31 23.55
CA MET A 194 18.19 -13.64 23.97
C MET A 194 19.71 -13.88 23.80
N GLY A 195 20.51 -12.81 23.73
CA GLY A 195 21.96 -12.87 23.51
C GLY A 195 22.40 -12.88 22.04
N PHE A 196 21.48 -12.84 21.08
CA PHE A 196 21.79 -12.71 19.65
C PHE A 196 21.99 -11.24 19.28
N LEU A 197 23.11 -10.92 18.62
CA LEU A 197 23.43 -9.56 18.18
C LEU A 197 22.52 -9.11 17.04
N GLU A 198 22.11 -10.04 16.19
CA GLU A 198 21.21 -9.81 15.06
C GLU A 198 19.82 -9.31 15.50
N LEU A 199 19.42 -9.64 16.72
CA LEU A 199 18.15 -9.18 17.30
C LEU A 199 18.26 -7.81 17.96
N TYR A 200 19.45 -7.19 17.99
CA TYR A 200 19.66 -5.88 18.60
C TYR A 200 18.94 -4.75 17.84
N ASP A 201 18.90 -4.83 16.51
CA ASP A 201 18.14 -3.93 15.65
C ASP A 201 16.64 -4.28 15.59
N GLY A 202 16.22 -5.31 16.35
CA GLY A 202 14.87 -5.82 16.41
C GLY A 202 14.48 -6.72 15.24
N VAL A 203 13.19 -7.06 15.15
CA VAL A 203 12.66 -7.89 14.05
C VAL A 203 12.08 -6.98 12.97
N PRO A 204 12.76 -6.78 11.83
CA PRO A 204 12.27 -5.89 10.80
C PRO A 204 11.02 -6.51 10.15
N LEU A 205 9.91 -5.74 10.17
CA LEU A 205 8.60 -6.21 9.72
C LEU A 205 8.63 -6.76 8.28
N ILE A 206 9.33 -6.07 7.38
CA ILE A 206 9.37 -6.45 5.97
C ILE A 206 10.05 -7.82 5.77
N PRO A 207 11.30 -8.05 6.21
CA PRO A 207 11.91 -9.38 6.19
C PRO A 207 11.09 -10.46 6.90
N ALA A 208 10.42 -10.14 8.02
CA ALA A 208 9.57 -11.10 8.72
C ALA A 208 8.38 -11.54 7.84
N LEU A 209 7.68 -10.61 7.18
CA LEU A 209 6.60 -10.93 6.25
C LEU A 209 7.10 -11.71 5.02
N VAL A 210 8.29 -11.37 4.51
CA VAL A 210 8.93 -12.10 3.40
C VAL A 210 9.25 -13.54 3.83
N GLY A 211 9.83 -13.73 5.01
CA GLY A 211 10.08 -15.06 5.56
C GLY A 211 8.79 -15.86 5.74
N LEU A 212 7.73 -15.24 6.25
CA LEU A 212 6.46 -15.91 6.50
C LEU A 212 5.71 -16.29 5.22
N PHE A 213 5.66 -15.40 4.23
CA PHE A 213 4.87 -15.59 3.01
C PHE A 213 5.68 -16.07 1.81
N ALA A 214 6.88 -15.54 1.57
CA ALA A 214 7.66 -15.87 0.38
C ALA A 214 8.33 -17.24 0.49
N VAL A 215 8.92 -17.56 1.66
CA VAL A 215 9.63 -18.83 1.86
C VAL A 215 8.65 -20.00 1.90
N SER A 216 7.49 -19.82 2.55
CA SER A 216 6.44 -20.84 2.56
C SER A 216 5.93 -21.15 1.16
N GLU A 217 5.67 -20.12 0.34
CA GLU A 217 5.30 -20.31 -1.07
C GLU A 217 6.41 -20.91 -1.91
N ALA A 218 7.67 -20.52 -1.70
CA ALA A 218 8.80 -21.12 -2.40
C ALA A 218 8.84 -22.65 -2.20
N PHE A 219 8.60 -23.14 -0.98
CA PHE A 219 8.51 -24.57 -0.73
C PHE A 219 7.33 -25.24 -1.45
N VAL A 220 6.15 -24.60 -1.48
CA VAL A 220 4.97 -25.13 -2.19
C VAL A 220 5.20 -25.18 -3.70
N VAL A 221 5.87 -24.18 -4.27
CA VAL A 221 6.19 -24.11 -5.70
C VAL A 221 7.22 -25.16 -6.07
N ILE A 222 8.22 -25.42 -5.23
CA ILE A 222 9.21 -26.49 -5.45
C ILE A 222 8.52 -27.86 -5.54
N GLU A 223 7.45 -28.08 -4.78
CA GLU A 223 6.71 -29.34 -4.77
C GLU A 223 5.75 -29.49 -5.98
N ARG A 224 5.35 -28.40 -6.63
CA ARG A 224 4.33 -28.40 -7.70
C ARG A 224 4.94 -28.19 -9.09
N ARG A 225 4.63 -29.10 -10.02
CA ARG A 225 5.07 -29.03 -11.44
C ARG A 225 4.42 -27.89 -12.24
N SER A 226 3.22 -27.46 -11.84
CA SER A 226 2.51 -26.30 -12.35
C SER A 226 1.61 -25.71 -11.25
N ILE A 227 1.56 -24.38 -11.20
CA ILE A 227 0.70 -23.62 -10.28
C ILE A 227 -0.69 -23.37 -10.92
N ILE A 228 -0.76 -23.46 -12.25
CA ILE A 228 -1.94 -23.20 -13.07
C ILE A 228 -2.67 -24.52 -13.34
N SER A 229 -4.00 -24.50 -13.28
CA SER A 229 -4.86 -25.63 -13.68
C SER A 229 -4.67 -25.99 -15.16
N GLU A 230 -4.95 -27.23 -15.57
CA GLU A 230 -4.83 -27.65 -16.98
C GLU A 230 -5.72 -26.80 -17.91
N GLU A 231 -6.91 -26.40 -17.44
CA GLU A 231 -7.78 -25.46 -18.15
C GLU A 231 -7.21 -24.03 -18.17
N GLY A 232 -6.61 -23.59 -17.05
CA GLY A 232 -5.95 -22.29 -16.96
C GLY A 232 -4.70 -22.17 -17.85
N GLN A 233 -3.99 -23.28 -18.12
CA GLN A 233 -2.85 -23.30 -19.03
C GLN A 233 -3.29 -23.00 -20.47
N LYS A 234 -4.38 -23.62 -20.94
CA LYS A 234 -4.94 -23.34 -22.27
C LYS A 234 -5.42 -21.89 -22.40
N LEU A 235 -6.09 -21.37 -21.38
CA LEU A 235 -6.51 -19.98 -21.32
C LEU A 235 -5.32 -19.01 -21.38
N MET A 236 -4.18 -19.37 -20.77
CA MET A 236 -2.98 -18.53 -20.79
C MET A 236 -2.21 -18.62 -22.12
N GLU A 237 -2.25 -19.76 -22.82
CA GLU A 237 -1.68 -19.92 -24.16
C GLU A 237 -2.46 -19.15 -25.24
N GLU A 238 -3.76 -18.99 -25.05
CA GLU A 238 -4.65 -18.21 -25.92
C GLU A 238 -4.77 -16.73 -25.50
N ALA A 239 -4.27 -16.37 -24.31
CA ALA A 239 -4.38 -15.03 -23.75
C ALA A 239 -3.62 -14.00 -24.59
N GLY A 240 -4.30 -12.89 -24.89
CA GLY A 240 -3.75 -11.74 -25.59
C GLY A 240 -4.11 -10.42 -24.92
N TRP A 241 -4.16 -9.36 -25.73
CA TRP A 241 -4.53 -8.03 -25.26
C TRP A 241 -6.03 -7.91 -24.93
N ALA A 242 -6.86 -8.88 -25.33
CA ALA A 242 -8.31 -8.85 -25.13
C ALA A 242 -8.67 -8.97 -23.64
N GLU A 243 -8.04 -9.89 -22.91
CA GLU A 243 -8.23 -10.15 -21.48
C GLU A 243 -7.74 -8.97 -20.65
N THR A 244 -6.65 -8.34 -21.11
CA THR A 244 -6.14 -7.09 -20.52
C THR A 244 -7.21 -6.00 -20.60
N TRP A 245 -7.78 -5.80 -21.80
CA TRP A 245 -8.83 -4.80 -22.02
C TRP A 245 -10.13 -5.13 -21.26
N GLU A 246 -10.48 -6.40 -21.15
CA GLU A 246 -11.61 -6.84 -20.33
C GLU A 246 -11.41 -6.48 -18.86
N GLY A 247 -10.22 -6.74 -18.29
CA GLY A 247 -9.93 -6.36 -16.92
C GLY A 247 -9.96 -4.83 -16.69
N VAL A 248 -9.51 -4.04 -17.68
CA VAL A 248 -9.69 -2.57 -17.65
C VAL A 248 -11.16 -2.19 -17.60
N LYS A 249 -12.00 -2.81 -18.44
CA LYS A 249 -13.46 -2.57 -18.45
C LYS A 249 -14.10 -2.98 -17.13
N LEU A 250 -13.74 -4.13 -16.58
CA LEU A 250 -14.27 -4.64 -15.31
C LEU A 250 -13.94 -3.72 -14.15
N ALA A 251 -12.67 -3.30 -14.02
CA ALA A 251 -12.25 -2.35 -13.01
C ALA A 251 -12.94 -1.00 -13.17
N SER A 252 -13.01 -0.48 -14.40
CA SER A 252 -13.69 0.79 -14.70
C SER A 252 -15.20 0.74 -14.43
N ALA A 253 -15.86 -0.39 -14.68
CA ALA A 253 -17.27 -0.59 -14.35
C ALA A 253 -17.51 -0.59 -12.83
N LYS A 254 -16.49 -0.92 -12.04
CA LYS A 254 -16.48 -0.89 -10.58
C LYS A 254 -15.97 0.45 -10.02
N TRP A 255 -16.07 1.55 -10.78
CA TRP A 255 -15.61 2.88 -10.35
C TRP A 255 -16.11 3.29 -8.97
N TRP A 256 -17.37 3.03 -8.64
CA TRP A 256 -17.92 3.36 -7.31
C TRP A 256 -17.19 2.59 -6.21
N HIS A 257 -16.86 1.32 -6.47
CA HIS A 257 -16.14 0.48 -5.53
C HIS A 257 -14.71 0.98 -5.30
N ILE A 258 -14.02 1.38 -6.39
CA ILE A 258 -12.71 2.05 -6.33
C ILE A 258 -12.82 3.33 -5.49
N THR A 259 -13.86 4.14 -5.70
CA THR A 259 -14.05 5.41 -4.99
C THR A 259 -14.13 5.22 -3.48
N TRP A 260 -15.05 4.39 -2.97
CA TRP A 260 -15.21 4.30 -1.53
C TRP A 260 -14.08 3.51 -0.84
N THR A 261 -13.46 2.53 -1.51
CA THR A 261 -12.32 1.78 -0.94
C THR A 261 -11.03 2.59 -0.94
N SER A 262 -10.77 3.42 -1.95
CA SER A 262 -9.66 4.36 -1.92
C SER A 262 -9.86 5.46 -0.88
N MET A 263 -11.09 5.89 -0.60
CA MET A 263 -11.39 6.78 0.54
C MET A 263 -11.08 6.15 1.89
N ILE A 264 -11.31 4.84 2.07
CA ILE A 264 -10.82 4.11 3.26
C ILE A 264 -9.30 4.21 3.34
N GLY A 265 -8.61 4.01 2.21
CA GLY A 265 -7.16 4.20 2.10
C GLY A 265 -6.71 5.61 2.51
N LEU A 266 -7.38 6.65 2.02
CA LEU A 266 -7.10 8.04 2.38
C LEU A 266 -7.26 8.30 3.88
N VAL A 267 -8.39 7.88 4.46
CA VAL A 267 -8.69 8.08 5.88
C VAL A 267 -7.67 7.36 6.75
N ILE A 268 -7.37 6.10 6.45
CA ILE A 268 -6.36 5.33 7.20
C ILE A 268 -4.96 5.91 6.97
N GLY A 269 -4.65 6.42 5.78
CA GLY A 269 -3.37 7.07 5.50
C GLY A 269 -3.13 8.33 6.33
N VAL A 270 -4.18 9.09 6.66
CA VAL A 270 -4.09 10.27 7.54
C VAL A 270 -3.76 9.86 8.99
N VAL A 271 -4.11 8.63 9.38
CA VAL A 271 -3.89 8.13 10.74
C VAL A 271 -2.41 7.78 10.94
N PRO A 272 -1.69 8.47 11.83
CA PRO A 272 -0.28 8.21 12.05
C PRO A 272 -0.01 6.75 12.46
N GLY A 273 0.87 6.09 11.71
CA GLY A 273 1.33 4.74 12.01
C GLY A 273 0.42 3.61 11.52
N ALA A 274 -0.75 3.90 10.92
CA ALA A 274 -1.64 2.84 10.43
C ALA A 274 -1.12 2.20 9.13
N GLY A 275 -0.62 3.02 8.20
CA GLY A 275 0.01 2.56 6.97
C GLY A 275 -0.91 1.78 6.02
N ALA A 276 -0.31 1.25 4.94
CA ALA A 276 -1.07 0.68 3.83
C ALA A 276 -1.53 -0.77 4.02
N SER A 277 -0.80 -1.56 4.82
CA SER A 277 -1.19 -2.94 5.12
C SER A 277 -2.55 -2.98 5.80
N ILE A 278 -2.75 -2.15 6.84
CA ILE A 278 -4.03 -2.04 7.54
C ILE A 278 -5.12 -1.59 6.58
N ALA A 279 -4.86 -0.54 5.81
CA ALA A 279 -5.84 -0.02 4.86
C ALA A 279 -6.35 -1.07 3.86
N SER A 280 -5.44 -1.86 3.28
CA SER A 280 -5.79 -2.88 2.30
C SER A 280 -6.60 -4.02 2.91
N PHE A 281 -6.24 -4.51 4.10
CA PHE A 281 -7.04 -5.53 4.78
C PHE A 281 -8.42 -5.01 5.21
N VAL A 282 -8.49 -3.77 5.67
CA VAL A 282 -9.75 -3.15 6.11
C VAL A 282 -10.67 -2.92 4.93
N ALA A 283 -10.15 -2.38 3.83
CA ALA A 283 -10.91 -2.22 2.59
C ALA A 283 -11.41 -3.57 2.07
N TYR A 284 -10.56 -4.61 2.06
CA TYR A 284 -10.96 -5.96 1.69
C TYR A 284 -12.09 -6.51 2.57
N GLN A 285 -11.95 -6.38 3.89
CA GLN A 285 -12.96 -6.86 4.83
C GLN A 285 -14.28 -6.10 4.69
N GLN A 286 -14.22 -4.77 4.60
CA GLN A 286 -15.41 -3.95 4.45
C GLN A 286 -16.11 -4.21 3.11
N SER A 287 -15.33 -4.44 2.06
CA SER A 287 -15.81 -4.84 0.75
C SER A 287 -16.58 -6.15 0.85
N ARG A 288 -16.00 -7.16 1.50
CA ARG A 288 -16.69 -8.42 1.75
C ARG A 288 -17.95 -8.27 2.61
N THR A 289 -17.92 -7.43 3.65
CA THR A 289 -19.08 -7.21 4.53
C THR A 289 -20.27 -6.62 3.78
N TYR A 290 -20.04 -5.68 2.87
CA TYR A 290 -21.09 -5.01 2.10
C TYR A 290 -21.37 -5.62 0.73
N SER A 291 -20.62 -6.64 0.34
CA SER A 291 -20.86 -7.32 -0.92
C SER A 291 -22.17 -8.11 -0.88
N LYS A 292 -22.81 -8.20 -2.04
CA LYS A 292 -23.99 -9.06 -2.24
C LYS A 292 -23.61 -10.54 -2.34
N THR A 293 -22.33 -10.83 -2.62
CA THR A 293 -21.78 -12.17 -2.82
C THR A 293 -20.51 -12.37 -1.98
N PRO A 294 -20.59 -12.27 -0.64
CA PRO A 294 -19.44 -12.38 0.26
C PRO A 294 -18.71 -13.73 0.16
N GLU A 295 -19.39 -14.78 -0.28
CA GLU A 295 -18.87 -16.14 -0.46
C GLU A 295 -17.87 -16.29 -1.61
N LEU A 296 -17.85 -15.35 -2.56
CA LEU A 296 -16.92 -15.38 -3.69
C LEU A 296 -15.53 -14.82 -3.33
N TYR A 297 -15.40 -14.11 -2.21
CA TYR A 297 -14.11 -13.56 -1.78
C TYR A 297 -13.14 -14.68 -1.40
N GLY A 298 -11.92 -14.59 -1.90
CA GLY A 298 -10.91 -15.63 -1.76
C GLY A 298 -10.91 -16.65 -2.90
N THR A 299 -11.86 -16.55 -3.84
CA THR A 299 -11.96 -17.47 -5.00
C THR A 299 -11.60 -16.79 -6.32
N GLY A 300 -11.08 -15.56 -6.29
CA GLY A 300 -10.77 -14.78 -7.48
C GLY A 300 -11.87 -13.80 -7.87
N HIS A 301 -12.52 -13.23 -6.87
CA HIS A 301 -13.57 -12.25 -7.04
C HIS A 301 -12.99 -10.87 -7.35
N VAL A 302 -13.48 -10.23 -8.42
CA VAL A 302 -12.99 -8.92 -8.90
C VAL A 302 -13.02 -7.87 -7.78
N GLU A 303 -14.10 -7.83 -7.01
CA GLU A 303 -14.26 -6.88 -5.90
C GLU A 303 -13.24 -7.10 -4.78
N GLY A 304 -12.84 -8.35 -4.54
CA GLY A 304 -11.78 -8.72 -3.60
C GLY A 304 -10.38 -8.29 -4.04
N LEU A 305 -10.16 -8.06 -5.34
CA LEU A 305 -8.90 -7.51 -5.86
C LEU A 305 -8.92 -5.98 -5.94
N VAL A 306 -10.05 -5.40 -6.40
CA VAL A 306 -10.21 -3.94 -6.53
C VAL A 306 -10.05 -3.22 -5.19
N ALA A 307 -10.71 -3.72 -4.14
CA ALA A 307 -10.74 -3.07 -2.84
C ALA A 307 -9.35 -2.88 -2.19
N PRO A 308 -8.51 -3.93 -2.01
CA PRO A 308 -7.20 -3.77 -1.41
C PRO A 308 -6.24 -2.94 -2.27
N GLU A 309 -6.33 -3.02 -3.61
CA GLU A 309 -5.47 -2.27 -4.53
C GLU A 309 -5.78 -0.77 -4.54
N SER A 310 -7.07 -0.41 -4.61
CA SER A 310 -7.50 0.99 -4.52
C SER A 310 -7.18 1.61 -3.16
N ALA A 311 -7.32 0.86 -2.07
CA ALA A 311 -6.95 1.33 -0.74
C ALA A 311 -5.42 1.45 -0.58
N ASN A 312 -4.65 0.47 -1.04
CA ASN A 312 -3.17 0.46 -0.93
C ASN A 312 -2.56 1.74 -1.51
N ASN A 313 -3.00 2.12 -2.72
CA ASN A 313 -2.50 3.33 -3.37
C ASN A 313 -3.21 4.60 -2.92
N GLY A 314 -4.45 4.49 -2.44
CA GLY A 314 -5.17 5.61 -1.81
C GLY A 314 -4.48 6.14 -0.55
N VAL A 315 -3.78 5.26 0.17
CA VAL A 315 -2.97 5.61 1.36
C VAL A 315 -1.81 6.53 1.00
N THR A 316 -1.25 6.42 -0.21
CA THR A 316 -0.07 7.19 -0.64
C THR A 316 -0.29 8.69 -0.41
N SER A 317 -1.40 9.25 -0.90
CA SER A 317 -1.76 10.65 -0.68
C SER A 317 -2.09 10.94 0.79
N GLY A 318 -2.83 10.03 1.44
CA GLY A 318 -3.23 10.20 2.85
C GLY A 318 -2.06 10.30 3.81
N THR A 319 -1.02 9.49 3.60
CA THR A 319 0.18 9.49 4.46
C THR A 319 1.02 10.77 4.36
N LEU A 320 0.91 11.48 3.24
CA LEU A 320 1.61 12.74 3.01
C LEU A 320 0.85 13.93 3.61
N ILE A 321 -0.46 13.84 3.83
CA ILE A 321 -1.25 14.92 4.43
C ILE A 321 -0.70 15.35 5.80
N PRO A 322 -0.64 14.49 6.83
CA PRO A 322 -0.16 14.91 8.14
C PRO A 322 1.32 15.30 8.11
N LEU A 323 2.13 14.71 7.21
CA LEU A 323 3.52 15.10 7.02
C LEU A 323 3.61 16.56 6.56
N LEU A 324 2.87 16.92 5.51
CA LEU A 324 2.92 18.26 4.93
C LEU A 324 2.25 19.32 5.80
N VAL A 325 1.24 18.93 6.58
CA VAL A 325 0.43 19.86 7.39
C VAL A 325 1.03 20.07 8.78
N ILE A 326 1.49 19.01 9.44
CA ILE A 326 1.98 19.06 10.84
C ILE A 326 3.36 18.44 11.06
N GLY A 327 4.05 18.01 10.01
CA GLY A 327 5.40 17.42 10.12
C GLY A 327 5.43 16.02 10.72
N ILE A 328 4.27 15.35 10.87
CA ILE A 328 4.17 14.00 11.40
C ILE A 328 3.77 13.03 10.28
N PRO A 329 4.60 12.04 9.92
CA PRO A 329 4.30 11.12 8.84
C PRO A 329 3.10 10.22 9.17
N GLY A 330 2.20 10.05 8.21
CA GLY A 330 1.06 9.13 8.35
C GLY A 330 1.46 7.65 8.29
N GLY A 331 2.64 7.35 7.73
CA GLY A 331 3.16 5.98 7.66
C GLY A 331 4.66 5.93 7.40
N ALA A 332 5.25 4.74 7.53
CA ALA A 332 6.70 4.54 7.52
C ALA A 332 7.43 4.98 6.24
N THR A 333 6.75 5.05 5.10
CA THR A 333 7.36 5.55 3.85
C THR A 333 7.35 7.07 3.73
N ALA A 334 6.42 7.74 4.43
CA ALA A 334 6.35 9.19 4.48
C ALA A 334 7.32 9.76 5.54
N ALA A 335 7.73 8.93 6.50
CA ALA A 335 8.73 9.25 7.52
C ALA A 335 10.14 9.24 6.92
#